data_AF-A0A4Q6IPG7-F1
#
_entry.id   AF-A0A4Q6IPG7-F1
#
_cell.length_a   1.000
_cell.length_b   1.000
_cell.length_c   1.000
_cell.angle_alpha   90.00
_cell.angle_beta   90.00
_cell.angle_gamma   90.00
#
_symmetry.space_group_name_H-M   'P 1'
#
loop_
_entity.id
_entity.type
_entity.pdbx_description
1 polymer ?
#
loop_
_entity_poly.entity_id
_entity_poly.type
_entity_poly.pdbx_seq_one_letter_code
_entity_poly.pdbx_strand_id
1 'polypeptide(L)'
;MSGPAMAELPRVDQLSPRQQMAIDYARCARQLGLAGRVWGDARHRGRLFRLWICPPCADRIPQAAPLEPPPGAGDRAPGTGR
;
A
#
# COMPACT_ATOMS: atom_id res chain seq x y z
N MET A 1 19.60 -9.49 12.46
CA MET A 1 18.90 -10.65 11.88
C MET A 1 17.47 -10.22 11.61
N SER A 2 17.19 -9.73 10.40
CA SER A 2 15.84 -9.27 10.01
C SER A 2 14.99 -10.52 9.73
N GLY A 3 14.07 -10.84 10.65
CA GLY A 3 13.03 -11.84 10.38
C GLY A 3 12.24 -11.40 9.15
N PRO A 4 11.73 -12.34 8.32
CA PRO A 4 10.95 -11.98 7.15
C PRO A 4 9.79 -11.13 7.65
N ALA A 5 9.77 -9.85 7.23
CA ALA A 5 8.66 -8.95 7.50
C ALA A 5 7.41 -9.73 7.14
N MET A 6 6.65 -10.15 8.16
CA MET A 6 5.36 -10.77 7.95
C MET A 6 4.63 -9.81 7.03
N ALA A 7 4.46 -10.20 5.77
CA ALA A 7 4.00 -9.32 4.72
C ALA A 7 2.65 -8.78 5.16
N GLU A 8 2.68 -7.58 5.73
CA GLU A 8 1.56 -7.02 6.48
C GLU A 8 0.38 -7.02 5.52
N LEU A 9 -0.71 -7.65 5.94
CA LEU A 9 -1.85 -7.84 5.08
C LEU A 9 -2.35 -6.45 4.66
N PRO A 10 -2.42 -6.14 3.35
CA PRO A 10 -2.71 -4.79 2.88
C PRO A 10 -4.09 -4.38 3.38
N ARG A 11 -4.21 -3.22 4.04
CA ARG A 11 -5.52 -2.80 4.57
C ARG A 11 -6.46 -2.42 3.43
N VAL A 12 -7.73 -2.77 3.54
CA VAL A 12 -8.71 -2.60 2.44
C VAL A 12 -8.92 -1.13 2.07
N ASP A 13 -8.83 -0.24 3.05
CA ASP A 13 -8.90 1.23 2.90
C ASP A 13 -7.71 1.81 2.12
N GLN A 14 -6.59 1.10 2.06
CA GLN A 14 -5.39 1.49 1.30
C GLN A 14 -5.38 0.93 -0.13
N LEU A 15 -6.33 0.07 -0.47
CA LEU A 15 -6.44 -0.50 -1.81
C LEU A 15 -7.04 0.52 -2.78
N SER A 16 -6.48 0.60 -3.97
CA SER A 16 -7.08 1.37 -5.07
C SER A 16 -8.46 0.82 -5.45
N PRO A 17 -9.34 1.62 -6.09
CA PRO A 17 -10.65 1.15 -6.52
C PRO A 17 -10.60 -0.13 -7.37
N ARG A 18 -9.60 -0.26 -8.25
CA ARG A 18 -9.42 -1.46 -9.09
C ARG A 18 -9.08 -2.71 -8.27
N GLN A 19 -8.27 -2.56 -7.23
CA GLN A 19 -7.97 -3.65 -6.30
C GLN A 19 -9.20 -4.04 -5.48
N GLN A 20 -9.95 -3.05 -4.97
CA GLN A 20 -11.19 -3.29 -4.23
C GLN A 20 -12.27 -3.97 -5.09
N MET A 21 -12.28 -3.70 -6.40
CA MET A 21 -13.19 -4.30 -7.37
C MET A 21 -12.70 -5.68 -7.88
N ALA A 22 -11.62 -6.22 -7.32
CA ALA A 22 -11.01 -7.48 -7.78
C ALA A 22 -10.63 -7.48 -9.28
N ILE A 23 -10.12 -6.35 -9.78
CA ILE A 23 -9.55 -6.23 -11.13
C ILE A 23 -8.04 -6.49 -11.08
N ASP A 24 -7.39 -6.02 -10.02
CA ASP A 24 -5.96 -6.13 -9.78
C ASP A 24 -5.68 -6.81 -8.43
N TYR A 25 -4.52 -7.46 -8.28
CA TYR A 25 -4.11 -8.09 -7.02
C TYR A 25 -3.98 -7.07 -5.88
N ALA A 26 -4.46 -7.45 -4.70
CA ALA A 26 -4.43 -6.59 -3.51
C ALA A 26 -3.01 -6.18 -3.08
N ARG A 27 -2.00 -7.03 -3.33
CA ARG A 27 -0.60 -6.76 -2.94
C ARG A 27 0.19 -5.93 -3.95
N CYS A 28 0.08 -6.22 -5.25
CA CYS A 28 0.95 -5.65 -6.28
C CYS A 28 0.24 -4.77 -7.32
N ALA A 29 -1.09 -4.61 -7.24
CA ALA A 29 -1.88 -3.85 -8.20
C ALA A 29 -1.66 -4.26 -9.68
N ARG A 30 -1.16 -5.48 -9.92
CA ARG A 30 -1.11 -6.06 -11.26
C ARG A 30 -2.46 -6.69 -11.56
N GLN A 31 -2.84 -6.68 -12.84
CA GLN A 31 -4.06 -7.35 -13.29
C GLN A 31 -4.09 -8.81 -12.83
N LEU A 32 -5.27 -9.25 -12.38
CA LEU A 32 -5.46 -10.65 -12.00
C LEU A 32 -5.12 -11.57 -13.17
N GLY A 33 -4.35 -12.61 -12.88
CA GLY A 33 -4.06 -13.71 -13.80
C GLY A 33 -4.60 -15.03 -13.26
N LEU A 34 -4.16 -16.15 -13.85
CA LEU A 34 -4.57 -17.49 -13.45
C LEU A 34 -3.96 -17.95 -12.11
N ALA A 35 -2.91 -17.28 -11.64
CA ALA A 35 -2.17 -17.64 -10.44
C ALA A 35 -2.49 -16.66 -9.30
N GLY A 36 -3.57 -16.90 -8.56
CA GLY A 36 -3.98 -16.08 -7.43
C GLY A 36 -4.62 -16.91 -6.33
N ARG A 37 -4.53 -16.43 -5.08
CA ARG A 37 -5.29 -17.00 -3.97
C ARG A 37 -6.32 -15.99 -3.48
N VAL A 38 -7.51 -16.47 -3.14
CA VAL A 38 -8.52 -15.67 -2.44
C VAL A 38 -7.95 -15.23 -1.09
N TRP A 39 -7.99 -13.94 -0.84
CA TRP A 39 -7.50 -13.35 0.41
C TRP A 39 -8.63 -12.99 1.37
N GLY A 40 -9.70 -12.39 0.85
CA GLY A 40 -10.85 -11.96 1.64
C GLY A 40 -11.90 -11.28 0.78
N ASP A 41 -12.87 -10.64 1.40
CA ASP A 41 -13.91 -9.90 0.69
C ASP A 41 -13.81 -8.40 1.02
N ALA A 42 -14.08 -7.54 0.04
CA ALA A 42 -14.11 -6.08 0.17
C ALA A 42 -15.44 -5.52 -0.33
N ARG A 43 -15.92 -4.45 0.31
CA ARG A 43 -17.08 -3.71 -0.16
C ARG A 43 -16.63 -2.44 -0.87
N HIS A 44 -16.97 -2.32 -2.15
CA HIS A 44 -16.78 -1.09 -2.91
C HIS A 44 -18.12 -0.56 -3.37
N ARG A 45 -18.49 0.65 -2.90
CA ARG A 45 -19.79 1.29 -3.20
C ARG A 45 -20.99 0.37 -2.94
N GLY A 46 -20.96 -0.36 -1.82
CA GLY A 46 -22.03 -1.29 -1.41
C GLY A 46 -22.02 -2.66 -2.10
N ARG A 47 -21.14 -2.89 -3.09
CA ARG A 47 -20.99 -4.20 -3.76
C ARG A 47 -19.86 -4.99 -3.13
N LEU A 48 -20.07 -6.29 -2.93
CA LEU A 48 -19.07 -7.20 -2.38
C LEU A 48 -18.21 -7.78 -3.51
N PHE A 49 -16.90 -7.71 -3.34
CA PHE A 49 -15.91 -8.25 -4.26
C PHE A 49 -14.93 -9.14 -3.52
N ARG A 50 -14.52 -10.23 -4.13
CA ARG A 50 -13.54 -11.15 -3.56
C ARG A 50 -12.14 -10.71 -3.92
N LEU A 51 -11.37 -10.29 -2.93
CA LEU A 51 -9.99 -9.87 -3.11
C LEU A 51 -9.08 -11.07 -3.35
N TRP A 52 -8.16 -10.89 -4.29
CA TRP A 52 -7.15 -11.87 -4.63
C TRP A 52 -5.76 -11.33 -4.31
N ILE A 53 -4.92 -12.20 -3.79
CA ILE A 53 -3.52 -11.93 -3.54
C ILE A 53 -2.66 -12.79 -4.45
N CYS A 54 -1.64 -12.19 -5.03
CA CYS A 54 -0.63 -12.91 -5.78
C CYS A 54 0.27 -13.69 -4.81
N PRO A 55 0.98 -14.73 -5.29
CA PRO A 55 2.11 -15.30 -4.56
C PRO A 55 3.06 -14.19 -4.09
N PRO A 56 3.88 -14.42 -3.04
CA PRO A 56 4.90 -13.47 -2.64
C PRO A 56 5.72 -13.05 -3.86
N CYS A 57 5.55 -11.81 -4.30
CA CYS A 57 6.43 -11.23 -5.30
C CYS A 57 7.74 -10.97 -4.56
N ALA A 58 8.86 -11.48 -5.07
CA ALA A 58 10.18 -11.22 -4.47
C ALA A 58 10.47 -9.71 -4.38
N ASP A 59 9.79 -8.88 -5.18
CA ASP A 59 9.90 -7.44 -5.17
C ASP A 59 8.56 -6.76 -4.92
N ARG A 60 8.35 -6.33 -3.67
CA ARG A 60 7.81 -5.00 -3.38
C ARG A 60 7.95 -4.70 -1.89
N ILE A 61 8.93 -3.84 -1.59
CA ILE A 61 8.81 -2.93 -0.46
C ILE A 61 7.49 -2.17 -0.70
N PRO A 62 6.53 -2.15 0.24
CA PRO A 62 5.43 -1.22 0.14
C PRO A 62 6.07 0.17 0.10
N GLN A 63 5.93 0.91 -1.01
CA GLN A 63 6.09 2.36 -0.95
C GLN A 63 4.98 2.83 -0.02
N ALA A 64 5.25 2.80 1.29
CA ALA A 64 4.73 3.81 2.18
C ALA A 64 4.99 5.13 1.45
N ALA A 65 3.92 5.88 1.20
CA ALA A 65 4.01 7.20 0.61
C ALA A 65 5.22 7.93 1.21
N PRO A 66 6.00 8.69 0.42
CA PRO A 66 7.05 9.52 0.98
C PRO A 66 6.43 10.26 2.17
N LEU A 67 6.96 10.03 3.37
CA LEU A 67 6.63 10.84 4.53
C LEU A 67 7.03 12.26 4.14
N GLU A 68 6.13 13.02 3.53
CA GLU A 68 6.36 14.44 3.29
C GLU A 68 6.60 15.04 4.67
N PRO A 69 7.80 15.59 4.94
CA PRO A 69 8.00 16.34 6.16
C PRO A 69 7.01 17.52 6.14
N PRO A 70 6.36 17.86 7.27
CA PRO A 70 5.39 18.95 7.32
C PRO A 70 6.03 20.24 6.78
N PRO A 71 5.34 21.01 5.91
CA PRO A 71 5.86 22.28 5.44
C PRO A 71 5.83 23.26 6.60
N GLY A 72 6.99 23.63 7.13
CA GLY A 72 7.02 24.56 8.25
C GLY A 72 8.30 24.68 9.07
N ALA A 73 9.44 24.08 8.68
CA ALA A 73 10.74 24.49 9.22
C ALA A 73 11.18 25.80 8.55
N GLY A 74 10.36 26.84 8.71
CA GLY A 74 10.67 28.19 8.30
C GLY A 74 11.81 28.73 9.15
N ASP A 75 12.86 29.15 8.45
CA ASP A 75 13.86 30.15 8.82
C ASP A 75 13.79 30.72 10.24
N ARG A 76 14.75 30.30 11.08
CA ARG A 76 15.26 31.18 12.12
C ARG A 76 16.78 31.19 12.09
N ALA A 77 17.33 31.97 11.17
CA ALA A 77 18.65 32.54 11.36
C ALA A 77 18.59 33.54 12.52
N PRO A 78 19.60 33.59 13.40
CA PRO A 78 20.01 34.83 13.99
C PRO A 78 21.43 35.14 13.53
N GLY A 79 21.52 36.05 12.56
CA GLY A 79 22.70 36.90 12.44
C GLY A 79 22.65 37.94 13.53
N THR A 80 23.60 37.90 14.46
CA THR A 80 24.13 39.00 15.27
C THR A 80 25.52 38.53 15.71
N GLY A 81 26.65 39.06 15.27
CA GLY A 81 26.92 40.46 14.98
C GLY A 81 27.45 41.16 16.22
N ARG A 82 28.57 40.70 16.80
CA ARG A 82 29.74 41.49 17.21
C ARG A 82 30.77 40.64 17.94
#